data_AF-F0YRY7-F1
#
_entry.id   AF-F0YRY7-F1
#
_cell.length_a   1.000
_cell.length_b   1.000
_cell.length_c   1.000
_cell.angle_alpha   90.00
_cell.angle_beta   90.00
_cell.angle_gamma   90.00
#
_symmetry.space_group_name_H-M   'P 1'
#
loop_
_entity.id
_entity.type
_entity.pdbx_description
1 polymer ?
#
loop_
_entity_poly.entity_id
_entity_poly.type
_entity_poly.pdbx_seq_one_letter_code
_entity_poly.pdbx_strand_id
1 'polypeptide(L)'
;RCAYTRGAAAAEALELLAVLAVSGDAGYDAALGALEDLAAARGDGAPLEAVVELLGAGARGLAFRRDVMLFVNTLVNGAPSLERRVAVRADLVAAGVLAATAALKDAVVAEGAGDGGADDAVELDVQLQVFDAVFDNDRAACARAGPAGAVGLDDAASVFEAATRAFAAAGAASELLALLRSLAACPLSRAAGRAAFGAVARAAAAAVVGAPAPSLDDAGAAIDAAAALSDADAALAAARAE
;
A
#
# COMPACT_ATOMS: atom_id res chain seq x y z
N ARG A 1 -31.07 2.15 -5.21
CA ARG A 1 -30.40 2.01 -6.53
C ARG A 1 -28.95 2.53 -6.54
N CYS A 2 -28.27 2.67 -5.39
CA CYS A 2 -26.99 3.43 -5.31
C CYS A 2 -25.76 2.60 -4.88
N ALA A 3 -25.91 1.44 -4.25
CA ALA A 3 -24.78 0.61 -3.81
C ALA A 3 -24.34 -0.43 -4.85
N TYR A 4 -25.30 -1.08 -5.52
CA TYR A 4 -25.05 -2.09 -6.54
C TYR A 4 -24.31 -1.53 -7.77
N THR A 5 -24.71 -0.33 -8.24
CA THR A 5 -24.07 0.35 -9.37
C THR A 5 -22.66 0.84 -9.06
N ARG A 6 -22.41 1.26 -7.81
CA ARG A 6 -21.05 1.56 -7.32
C ARG A 6 -20.20 0.30 -7.13
N GLY A 7 -20.86 -0.84 -6.94
CA GLY A 7 -20.25 -2.18 -6.93
C GLY A 7 -19.64 -2.54 -8.27
N ALA A 8 -20.49 -2.57 -9.29
CA ALA A 8 -20.11 -2.91 -10.66
C ALA A 8 -19.04 -1.96 -11.22
N ALA A 9 -19.20 -0.64 -11.05
CA ALA A 9 -18.23 0.33 -11.54
C ALA A 9 -16.84 0.19 -10.88
N ALA A 10 -16.79 -0.22 -9.60
CA ALA A 10 -15.52 -0.49 -8.94
C ALA A 10 -14.86 -1.76 -9.48
N ALA A 11 -15.63 -2.82 -9.72
CA ALA A 11 -15.10 -4.06 -10.31
C ALA A 11 -14.53 -3.81 -11.72
N GLU A 12 -15.28 -3.14 -12.59
CA GLU A 12 -14.84 -2.77 -13.94
C GLU A 12 -13.57 -1.91 -13.92
N ALA A 13 -13.48 -0.95 -13.00
CA ALA A 13 -12.28 -0.12 -12.85
C ALA A 13 -11.06 -0.96 -12.42
N LEU A 14 -11.23 -1.87 -11.46
CA LEU A 14 -10.16 -2.76 -11.02
C LEU A 14 -9.71 -3.73 -12.12
N GLU A 15 -10.63 -4.24 -12.95
CA GLU A 15 -10.28 -5.06 -14.11
C GLU A 15 -9.42 -4.29 -15.12
N LEU A 16 -9.79 -3.05 -15.45
CA LEU A 16 -9.00 -2.20 -16.35
C LEU A 16 -7.61 -1.91 -15.78
N LEU A 17 -7.52 -1.62 -14.48
CA LEU A 17 -6.24 -1.43 -13.79
C LEU A 17 -5.41 -2.72 -13.76
N ALA A 18 -6.04 -3.90 -13.62
CA ALA A 18 -5.36 -5.19 -13.71
C ALA A 18 -4.72 -5.39 -15.09
N VAL A 19 -5.47 -5.08 -16.15
CA VAL A 19 -4.97 -5.16 -17.54
C VAL A 19 -3.78 -4.22 -17.74
N LEU A 20 -3.85 -2.98 -17.24
CA LEU A 20 -2.72 -2.05 -17.29
C LEU A 20 -1.51 -2.59 -16.54
N ALA A 21 -1.71 -3.14 -15.34
CA ALA A 21 -0.64 -3.67 -14.50
C ALA A 21 0.17 -4.79 -15.18
N VAL A 22 -0.44 -5.57 -16.09
CA VAL A 22 0.26 -6.65 -16.82
C VAL A 22 0.70 -6.27 -18.22
N SER A 23 0.43 -5.03 -18.67
CA SER A 23 0.76 -4.57 -20.03
C SER A 23 2.23 -4.15 -20.21
N GLY A 24 3.03 -4.19 -19.13
CA GLY A 24 4.44 -3.78 -19.07
C GLY A 24 4.66 -2.61 -18.10
N ASP A 25 5.91 -2.19 -17.92
CA ASP A 25 6.34 -1.24 -16.88
C ASP A 25 5.55 0.07 -16.89
N ALA A 26 5.29 0.65 -18.07
CA ALA A 26 4.53 1.89 -18.18
C ALA A 26 3.05 1.71 -17.78
N GLY A 27 2.47 0.56 -18.09
CA GLY A 27 1.10 0.24 -17.67
C GLY A 27 1.01 -0.03 -16.17
N TYR A 28 2.02 -0.70 -15.62
CA TYR A 28 2.18 -0.91 -14.19
C TYR A 28 2.25 0.40 -13.40
N ASP A 29 3.11 1.32 -13.86
CA ASP A 29 3.29 2.63 -13.22
C ASP A 29 2.02 3.49 -13.34
N ALA A 30 1.31 3.41 -14.47
CA ALA A 30 0.02 4.08 -14.62
C ALA A 30 -1.05 3.52 -13.68
N ALA A 31 -1.09 2.21 -13.45
CA ALA A 31 -2.03 1.59 -12.53
C ALA A 31 -1.76 2.01 -11.07
N LEU A 32 -0.50 2.04 -10.65
CA LEU A 32 -0.13 2.55 -9.33
C LEU A 32 -0.39 4.06 -9.18
N GLY A 33 -0.04 4.86 -10.19
CA GLY A 33 -0.31 6.30 -10.18
C GLY A 33 -1.79 6.64 -10.02
N ALA A 34 -2.67 5.88 -10.68
CA ALA A 34 -4.12 6.05 -10.52
C ALA A 34 -4.61 5.75 -9.08
N LEU A 35 -3.97 4.81 -8.38
CA LEU A 35 -4.28 4.48 -6.99
C LEU A 35 -3.72 5.54 -6.03
N GLU A 36 -2.54 6.09 -6.31
CA GLU A 36 -1.98 7.23 -5.58
C GLU A 36 -2.88 8.48 -5.71
N ASP A 37 -3.33 8.80 -6.92
CA ASP A 37 -4.27 9.90 -7.17
C ASP A 37 -5.59 9.71 -6.41
N LEU A 38 -6.10 8.47 -6.38
CA LEU A 38 -7.31 8.14 -5.64
C LEU A 38 -7.11 8.34 -4.13
N ALA A 39 -6.00 7.86 -3.58
CA ALA A 39 -5.68 8.03 -2.16
C ALA A 39 -5.52 9.51 -1.79
N ALA A 40 -4.84 10.29 -2.64
CA ALA A 40 -4.73 11.73 -2.46
C ALA A 40 -6.09 12.43 -2.46
N ALA A 41 -6.97 12.07 -3.40
CA ALA A 41 -8.33 12.63 -3.48
C ALA A 41 -9.21 12.28 -2.26
N ARG A 42 -8.96 11.12 -1.64
CA ARG A 42 -9.69 10.65 -0.45
C ARG A 42 -9.07 11.11 0.87
N GLY A 43 -7.81 11.55 0.85
CA GLY A 43 -7.04 11.85 2.05
C GLY A 43 -6.57 10.59 2.80
N ASP A 44 -6.48 9.46 2.10
CA ASP A 44 -6.05 8.17 2.62
C ASP A 44 -4.54 8.22 2.97
N GLY A 45 -4.13 7.39 3.93
CA GLY A 45 -2.74 7.34 4.39
C GLY A 45 -1.83 6.50 3.48
N ALA A 46 -2.41 5.55 2.74
CA ALA A 46 -1.70 4.65 1.85
C ALA A 46 -2.42 4.53 0.48
N PRO A 47 -1.69 4.43 -0.65
CA PRO A 47 -2.27 4.32 -1.99
C PRO A 47 -3.28 3.16 -2.14
N LEU A 48 -3.09 2.09 -1.38
CA LEU A 48 -3.87 0.85 -1.48
C LEU A 48 -4.96 0.71 -0.42
N GLU A 49 -5.13 1.71 0.45
CA GLU A 49 -6.13 1.69 1.52
C GLU A 49 -7.55 1.48 0.98
N ALA A 50 -7.93 2.25 -0.05
CA ALA A 50 -9.21 2.08 -0.73
C ALA A 50 -9.43 0.68 -1.32
N VAL A 51 -8.38 0.01 -1.78
CA VAL A 51 -8.46 -1.37 -2.32
C VAL A 51 -8.68 -2.37 -1.19
N VAL A 52 -7.95 -2.23 -0.08
CA VAL A 52 -8.11 -3.10 1.09
C VAL A 52 -9.49 -2.92 1.73
N GLU A 53 -10.03 -1.71 1.77
CA GLU A 53 -11.40 -1.46 2.23
C GLU A 53 -12.45 -2.24 1.41
N LEU A 54 -12.24 -2.38 0.10
CA LEU A 54 -13.14 -3.14 -0.77
C LEU A 54 -13.18 -4.63 -0.43
N LEU A 55 -12.08 -5.19 0.11
CA LEU A 55 -12.04 -6.57 0.61
C LEU A 55 -12.92 -6.73 1.87
N GLY A 56 -12.89 -5.74 2.76
CA GLY A 56 -13.66 -5.74 4.01
C GLY A 56 -15.13 -5.33 3.87
N ALA A 57 -15.56 -4.90 2.67
CA ALA A 57 -16.92 -4.44 2.44
C ALA A 57 -17.93 -5.60 2.43
N GLY A 58 -18.34 -6.06 3.61
CA GLY A 58 -19.21 -7.22 3.84
C GLY A 58 -20.54 -7.21 3.07
N ALA A 59 -21.05 -6.03 2.69
CA ALA A 59 -22.24 -5.89 1.85
C ALA A 59 -22.03 -6.30 0.38
N ARG A 60 -20.79 -6.56 -0.04
CA ARG A 60 -20.44 -7.02 -1.38
C ARG A 60 -20.13 -8.52 -1.30
N GLY A 61 -20.81 -9.32 -2.12
CA GLY A 61 -20.74 -10.79 -2.07
C GLY A 61 -19.36 -11.34 -2.45
N LEU A 62 -19.20 -12.67 -2.31
CA LEU A 62 -17.92 -13.37 -2.53
C LEU A 62 -17.31 -13.11 -3.92
N ALA A 63 -18.10 -13.11 -4.99
CA ALA A 63 -17.63 -12.79 -6.34
C ALA A 63 -16.86 -11.47 -6.42
N PHE A 64 -17.41 -10.40 -5.82
CA PHE A 64 -16.74 -9.09 -5.82
C PHE A 64 -15.42 -9.14 -5.03
N ARG A 65 -15.41 -9.81 -3.88
CA ARG A 65 -14.20 -9.94 -3.05
C ARG A 65 -13.13 -10.79 -3.75
N ARG A 66 -13.53 -11.83 -4.48
CA ARG A 66 -12.66 -12.61 -5.39
C ARG A 66 -12.03 -11.69 -6.42
N ASP A 67 -12.80 -10.85 -7.09
CA ASP A 67 -12.29 -9.97 -8.15
C ASP A 67 -11.29 -8.94 -7.60
N VAL A 68 -11.56 -8.39 -6.40
CA VAL A 68 -10.61 -7.50 -5.73
C VAL A 68 -9.33 -8.26 -5.33
N MET A 69 -9.43 -9.49 -4.80
CA MET A 69 -8.24 -10.30 -4.50
C MET A 69 -7.45 -10.69 -5.76
N LEU A 70 -8.13 -10.98 -6.86
CA LEU A 70 -7.51 -11.22 -8.15
C LEU A 70 -6.74 -9.97 -8.64
N PHE A 71 -7.33 -8.78 -8.48
CA PHE A 71 -6.64 -7.52 -8.77
C PHE A 71 -5.39 -7.34 -7.89
N VAL A 72 -5.51 -7.57 -6.58
CA VAL A 72 -4.37 -7.48 -5.64
C VAL A 72 -3.25 -8.43 -6.05
N ASN A 73 -3.59 -9.70 -6.35
CA ASN A 73 -2.60 -10.68 -6.81
C ASN A 73 -1.99 -10.28 -8.15
N THR A 74 -2.78 -9.73 -9.07
CA THR A 74 -2.30 -9.22 -10.37
C THR A 74 -1.32 -8.07 -10.17
N LEU A 75 -1.64 -7.11 -9.30
CA LEU A 75 -0.79 -5.95 -9.02
C LEU A 75 0.54 -6.35 -8.37
N VAL A 76 0.50 -7.32 -7.44
CA VAL A 76 1.72 -7.82 -6.79
C VAL A 76 2.57 -8.63 -7.77
N ASN A 77 1.96 -9.57 -8.52
CA ASN A 77 2.68 -10.44 -9.44
C ASN A 77 3.12 -9.76 -10.73
N GLY A 78 2.44 -8.70 -11.15
CA GLY A 78 2.79 -7.88 -12.30
C GLY A 78 3.98 -6.94 -12.06
N ALA A 79 4.46 -6.84 -10.81
CA ALA A 79 5.60 -6.00 -10.49
C ALA A 79 6.88 -6.45 -11.24
N PRO A 80 7.56 -5.55 -11.97
CA PRO A 80 8.65 -5.94 -12.87
C PRO A 80 9.94 -6.32 -12.14
N SER A 81 10.05 -6.03 -10.83
CA SER A 81 11.20 -6.40 -10.00
C SER A 81 10.77 -6.86 -8.61
N LEU A 82 11.66 -7.56 -7.91
CA LEU A 82 11.43 -7.97 -6.52
C LEU A 82 11.26 -6.75 -5.61
N GLU A 83 12.06 -5.70 -5.83
CA GLU A 83 12.02 -4.45 -5.05
C GLU A 83 10.66 -3.76 -5.19
N ARG A 84 10.14 -3.64 -6.43
CA ARG A 84 8.80 -3.09 -6.68
C ARG A 84 7.71 -3.96 -6.07
N ARG A 85 7.83 -5.29 -6.18
CA ARG A 85 6.87 -6.23 -5.59
C ARG A 85 6.82 -6.10 -4.07
N VAL A 86 7.98 -5.97 -3.43
CA VAL A 86 8.11 -5.78 -1.98
C VAL A 86 7.56 -4.42 -1.55
N ALA A 87 7.81 -3.36 -2.32
CA ALA A 87 7.26 -2.02 -2.05
C ALA A 87 5.73 -2.02 -2.06
N VAL A 88 5.10 -2.52 -3.13
CA VAL A 88 3.63 -2.63 -3.22
C VAL A 88 3.06 -3.49 -2.10
N ARG A 89 3.76 -4.56 -1.71
CA ARG A 89 3.33 -5.37 -0.57
C ARG A 89 3.43 -4.62 0.76
N ALA A 90 4.49 -3.86 0.98
CA ALA A 90 4.61 -3.04 2.18
C ALA A 90 3.45 -2.04 2.27
N ASP A 91 3.04 -1.45 1.13
CA ASP A 91 1.87 -0.57 1.06
C ASP A 91 0.57 -1.34 1.37
N LEU A 92 0.39 -2.56 0.87
CA LEU A 92 -0.76 -3.42 1.21
C LEU A 92 -0.79 -3.78 2.70
N VAL A 93 0.36 -4.11 3.30
CA VAL A 93 0.46 -4.40 4.74
C VAL A 93 0.13 -3.17 5.56
N ALA A 94 0.65 -2.00 5.18
CA ALA A 94 0.33 -0.73 5.82
C ALA A 94 -1.16 -0.38 5.70
N ALA A 95 -1.78 -0.71 4.56
CA ALA A 95 -3.22 -0.57 4.34
C ALA A 95 -4.07 -1.62 5.09
N GLY A 96 -3.46 -2.58 5.78
CA GLY A 96 -4.17 -3.58 6.61
C GLY A 96 -4.60 -4.85 5.87
N VAL A 97 -3.97 -5.19 4.74
CA VAL A 97 -4.35 -6.36 3.92
C VAL A 97 -4.36 -7.67 4.72
N LEU A 98 -3.44 -7.84 5.69
CA LEU A 98 -3.34 -9.08 6.47
C LEU A 98 -4.56 -9.33 7.35
N ALA A 99 -5.12 -8.26 7.94
CA ALA A 99 -6.35 -8.36 8.71
C ALA A 99 -7.55 -8.61 7.79
N ALA A 100 -7.58 -7.96 6.63
CA ALA A 100 -8.64 -8.13 5.64
C ALA A 100 -8.68 -9.57 5.08
N THR A 101 -7.53 -10.15 4.72
CA THR A 101 -7.47 -11.52 4.19
C THR A 101 -7.80 -12.57 5.25
N ALA A 102 -7.42 -12.34 6.52
CA ALA A 102 -7.84 -13.21 7.63
C ALA A 102 -9.38 -13.21 7.78
N ALA A 103 -10.00 -12.03 7.77
CA ALA A 103 -11.46 -11.93 7.82
C ALA A 103 -12.16 -12.56 6.59
N LEU A 104 -11.53 -12.49 5.41
CA LEU A 104 -12.04 -13.15 4.20
C LEU A 104 -12.00 -14.68 4.31
N LYS A 105 -10.94 -15.26 4.89
CA LYS A 105 -10.86 -16.71 5.13
C LYS A 105 -12.02 -17.18 6.01
N ASP A 106 -12.33 -16.44 7.06
CA ASP A 106 -13.49 -16.72 7.92
C ASP A 106 -14.82 -16.58 7.15
N ALA A 107 -14.95 -15.56 6.30
CA ALA A 107 -16.13 -15.33 5.48
C ALA A 107 -16.35 -16.43 4.42
N VAL A 108 -15.28 -16.94 3.79
CA VAL A 108 -15.35 -18.07 2.84
C VAL A 108 -15.95 -19.30 3.50
N VAL A 109 -15.53 -19.62 4.73
CA VAL A 109 -16.06 -20.75 5.50
C VAL A 109 -17.54 -20.53 5.86
N ALA A 110 -17.92 -19.31 6.26
CA ALA A 110 -19.27 -19.00 6.69
C ALA A 110 -20.29 -18.89 5.52
N GLU A 111 -19.89 -18.27 4.41
CA GLU A 111 -20.75 -17.97 3.25
C GLU A 111 -20.72 -19.08 2.18
N GLY A 112 -19.64 -19.87 2.11
CA GLY A 112 -19.43 -20.91 1.09
C GLY A 112 -20.35 -22.13 1.19
N ALA A 113 -21.11 -22.29 2.29
CA ALA A 113 -22.08 -23.38 2.47
C ALA A 113 -23.43 -23.14 1.74
N GLY A 114 -23.60 -21.99 1.07
CA GLY A 114 -24.82 -21.63 0.35
C GLY A 114 -24.85 -22.10 -1.12
N ASP A 115 -26.04 -22.45 -1.61
CA ASP A 115 -26.34 -23.10 -2.91
C ASP A 115 -26.01 -22.26 -4.17
N GLY A 116 -25.44 -21.06 -4.02
CA GLY A 116 -25.06 -20.18 -5.13
C GLY A 116 -23.74 -19.44 -4.95
N GLY A 117 -22.98 -19.73 -3.88
CA GLY A 117 -21.69 -19.08 -3.58
C GLY A 117 -20.51 -20.05 -3.51
N ALA A 118 -20.72 -21.34 -3.75
CA ALA A 118 -19.70 -22.36 -3.59
C ALA A 118 -18.53 -22.18 -4.57
N ASP A 119 -18.81 -21.90 -5.84
CA ASP A 119 -17.76 -21.69 -6.85
C ASP A 119 -16.94 -20.42 -6.55
N ASP A 120 -17.59 -19.30 -6.24
CA ASP A 120 -16.92 -18.05 -5.86
C ASP A 120 -16.10 -18.20 -4.57
N ALA A 121 -16.60 -19.00 -3.61
CA ALA A 121 -15.88 -19.31 -2.36
C ALA A 121 -14.60 -20.10 -2.63
N VAL A 122 -14.67 -21.11 -3.50
CA VAL A 122 -13.50 -21.90 -3.93
C VAL A 122 -12.50 -21.02 -4.67
N GLU A 123 -12.96 -20.20 -5.61
CA GLU A 123 -12.07 -19.30 -6.36
C GLU A 123 -11.42 -18.25 -5.46
N LEU A 124 -12.17 -17.67 -4.52
CA LEU A 124 -11.63 -16.75 -3.53
C LEU A 124 -10.60 -17.42 -2.62
N ASP A 125 -10.84 -18.66 -2.16
CA ASP A 125 -9.88 -19.44 -1.38
C ASP A 125 -8.58 -19.66 -2.16
N VAL A 126 -8.67 -20.02 -3.45
CA VAL A 126 -7.51 -20.14 -4.33
C VAL A 126 -6.74 -18.81 -4.42
N GLN A 127 -7.42 -17.66 -4.56
CA GLN A 127 -6.75 -16.36 -4.58
C GLN A 127 -6.06 -16.02 -3.26
N LEU A 128 -6.66 -16.38 -2.12
CA LEU A 128 -6.05 -16.19 -0.79
C LEU A 128 -4.81 -17.08 -0.62
N GLN A 129 -4.84 -18.32 -1.11
CA GLN A 129 -3.67 -19.20 -1.10
C GLN A 129 -2.54 -18.68 -2.01
N VAL A 130 -2.87 -18.14 -3.19
CA VAL A 130 -1.89 -17.48 -4.07
C VAL A 130 -1.25 -16.31 -3.35
N PHE A 131 -2.04 -15.47 -2.68
CA PHE A 131 -1.54 -14.34 -1.90
C PHE A 131 -0.52 -14.78 -0.85
N ASP A 132 -0.87 -15.78 -0.03
CA ASP A 132 0.02 -16.32 1.02
C ASP A 132 1.32 -16.91 0.43
N ALA A 133 1.21 -17.70 -0.65
CA ALA A 133 2.36 -18.35 -1.27
C ALA A 133 3.35 -17.34 -1.87
N VAL A 134 2.85 -16.29 -2.53
CA VAL A 134 3.71 -15.20 -3.04
C VAL A 134 4.29 -14.40 -1.88
N PHE A 135 3.54 -14.22 -0.79
CA PHE A 135 4.03 -13.59 0.44
C PHE A 135 5.29 -14.28 0.97
N ASP A 136 5.21 -15.59 1.16
CA ASP A 136 6.29 -16.40 1.69
C ASP A 136 7.47 -16.51 0.72
N ASN A 137 7.21 -16.60 -0.59
CA ASN A 137 8.28 -16.67 -1.59
C ASN A 137 9.15 -15.41 -1.57
N ASP A 138 8.54 -14.22 -1.53
CA ASP A 138 9.34 -12.98 -1.50
C ASP A 138 10.03 -12.79 -0.15
N ARG A 139 9.40 -13.16 0.97
CA ARG A 139 10.09 -13.17 2.27
C ARG A 139 11.36 -14.02 2.19
N ALA A 140 11.26 -15.20 1.59
CA ALA A 140 12.41 -16.06 1.37
C ALA A 140 13.42 -15.46 0.37
N ALA A 141 12.97 -14.77 -0.68
CA ALA A 141 13.84 -14.10 -1.64
C ALA A 141 14.62 -12.93 -1.01
N CYS A 142 13.95 -12.09 -0.22
CA CYS A 142 14.56 -11.01 0.54
C CYS A 142 15.56 -11.54 1.56
N ALA A 143 15.24 -12.64 2.25
CA ALA A 143 16.17 -13.29 3.18
C ALA A 143 17.45 -13.78 2.50
N ARG A 144 17.38 -14.20 1.23
CA ARG A 144 18.55 -14.62 0.43
C ARG A 144 19.34 -13.43 -0.12
N ALA A 145 18.67 -12.34 -0.48
CA ALA A 145 19.29 -11.16 -1.08
C ALA A 145 19.90 -10.20 -0.05
N GLY A 146 19.37 -10.16 1.18
CA GLY A 146 19.76 -9.20 2.20
C GLY A 146 21.04 -9.57 2.97
N PRO A 147 21.95 -8.62 3.23
CA PRO A 147 23.15 -8.85 4.06
C PRO A 147 22.84 -9.14 5.53
N ALA A 148 21.59 -8.92 5.96
CA ALA A 148 21.14 -9.02 7.35
C ALA A 148 20.45 -10.36 7.71
N GLY A 149 20.30 -11.27 6.74
CA GLY A 149 19.54 -12.53 6.90
C GLY A 149 18.03 -12.34 6.70
N ALA A 150 17.22 -13.25 7.23
CA ALA A 150 15.76 -13.17 7.15
C ALA A 150 15.24 -11.95 7.92
N VAL A 151 14.60 -11.01 7.20
CA VAL A 151 13.93 -9.84 7.77
C VAL A 151 12.42 -10.07 7.71
N GLY A 152 11.73 -9.89 8.83
CA GLY A 152 10.27 -9.87 8.86
C GLY A 152 9.77 -8.55 8.29
N LEU A 153 9.40 -8.52 7.01
CA LEU A 153 8.94 -7.30 6.32
C LEU A 153 7.57 -6.79 6.81
N ASP A 154 6.85 -7.61 7.57
CA ASP A 154 5.59 -7.32 8.23
C ASP A 154 5.76 -6.81 9.67
N ASP A 155 6.98 -6.77 10.20
CA ASP A 155 7.30 -6.23 11.52
C ASP A 155 8.23 -5.02 11.41
N ALA A 156 7.70 -3.85 11.74
CA ALA A 156 8.45 -2.59 11.70
C ALA A 156 9.71 -2.64 12.58
N ALA A 157 9.69 -3.35 13.72
CA ALA A 157 10.86 -3.50 14.57
C ALA A 157 11.94 -4.34 13.88
N SER A 158 11.58 -5.50 13.30
CA SER A 158 12.48 -6.32 12.50
C SER A 158 13.12 -5.55 11.34
N VAL A 159 12.32 -4.76 10.61
CA VAL A 159 12.82 -3.91 9.52
C VAL A 159 13.80 -2.86 10.04
N PHE A 160 13.48 -2.19 11.15
CA PHE A 160 14.33 -1.16 11.75
C PHE A 160 15.67 -1.73 12.26
N GLU A 161 15.65 -2.90 12.91
CA GLU A 161 16.85 -3.59 13.36
C GLU A 161 17.74 -4.02 12.19
N ALA A 162 17.13 -4.56 11.12
CA ALA A 162 17.84 -4.95 9.92
C ALA A 162 18.49 -3.75 9.22
N ALA A 163 17.75 -2.63 9.09
CA ALA A 163 18.26 -1.39 8.54
C ALA A 163 19.43 -0.85 9.38
N THR A 164 19.29 -0.82 10.71
CA THR A 164 20.34 -0.37 11.61
C THR A 164 21.62 -1.18 11.46
N ARG A 165 21.52 -2.52 11.37
CA ARG A 165 22.66 -3.39 11.09
C ARG A 165 23.29 -3.11 9.73
N ALA A 166 22.48 -2.90 8.69
CA ALA A 166 22.97 -2.61 7.34
C ALA A 166 23.72 -1.28 7.28
N PHE A 167 23.17 -0.20 7.84
CA PHE A 167 23.84 1.11 7.91
C PHE A 167 25.13 1.06 8.75
N ALA A 168 25.12 0.33 9.87
CA ALA A 168 26.34 0.15 10.67
C ALA A 168 27.43 -0.60 9.89
N ALA A 169 27.08 -1.69 9.20
CA ALA A 169 28.00 -2.46 8.38
C ALA A 169 28.57 -1.65 7.20
N ALA A 170 27.78 -0.72 6.66
CA ALA A 170 28.20 0.21 5.60
C ALA A 170 28.98 1.43 6.12
N GLY A 171 29.17 1.57 7.44
CA GLY A 171 29.81 2.76 8.04
C GLY A 171 28.96 4.03 7.99
N ALA A 172 27.66 3.91 7.74
CA ALA A 172 26.71 5.00 7.55
C ALA A 172 25.76 5.22 8.77
N ALA A 173 26.17 4.79 9.96
CA ALA A 173 25.32 4.89 11.16
C ALA A 173 24.99 6.34 11.55
N SER A 174 25.91 7.28 11.30
CA SER A 174 25.70 8.73 11.51
C SER A 174 24.59 9.29 10.63
N GLU A 175 24.53 8.84 9.38
CA GLU A 175 23.56 9.24 8.36
C GLU A 175 22.17 8.71 8.72
N LEU A 176 22.08 7.46 9.17
CA LEU A 176 20.83 6.90 9.70
C LEU A 176 20.33 7.72 10.89
N LEU A 177 21.20 8.06 11.85
CA LEU A 177 20.82 8.87 13.00
C LEU A 177 20.39 10.30 12.59
N ALA A 178 21.07 10.89 11.63
CA ALA A 178 20.70 12.19 11.08
C ALA A 178 19.31 12.14 10.42
N LEU A 179 19.04 11.11 9.61
CA LEU A 179 17.73 10.86 9.01
C LEU A 179 16.65 10.74 10.09
N LEU A 180 16.85 9.90 11.11
CA LEU A 180 15.89 9.71 12.20
C LEU A 180 15.61 11.01 12.98
N ARG A 181 16.63 11.83 13.22
CA ARG A 181 16.47 13.14 13.86
C ARG A 181 15.66 14.10 12.99
N SER A 182 15.91 14.13 11.68
CA SER A 182 15.12 14.94 10.75
C SER A 182 13.66 14.49 10.70
N LEU A 183 13.41 13.18 10.67
CA LEU A 183 12.07 12.61 10.73
C LEU A 183 11.35 12.92 12.06
N ALA A 184 12.06 12.90 13.19
CA ALA A 184 11.51 13.28 14.49
C ALA A 184 11.17 14.78 14.60
N ALA A 185 11.76 15.62 13.74
CA ALA A 185 11.47 17.04 13.66
C ALA A 185 10.31 17.38 12.69
N CYS A 186 9.77 16.39 11.96
CA CYS A 186 8.64 16.62 11.06
C CYS A 186 7.40 17.10 11.84
N PRO A 187 6.59 18.01 11.26
CA PRO A 187 5.38 18.53 11.90
C PRO A 187 4.43 17.39 12.31
N LEU A 188 3.92 17.45 13.55
CA LEU A 188 2.99 16.45 14.08
C LEU A 188 1.56 16.59 13.53
N SER A 189 1.27 17.61 12.70
CA SER A 189 -0.04 17.69 12.05
C SER A 189 -0.20 16.50 11.09
N ARG A 190 -1.35 15.82 11.15
CA ARG A 190 -1.57 14.56 10.42
C ARG A 190 -1.31 14.69 8.92
N ALA A 191 -1.68 15.80 8.29
CA ALA A 191 -1.52 16.00 6.86
C ALA A 191 -0.06 16.32 6.48
N ALA A 192 0.57 17.31 7.13
CA ALA A 192 1.94 17.71 6.80
C ALA A 192 2.97 16.64 7.16
N GLY A 193 2.78 15.95 8.28
CA GLY A 193 3.57 14.78 8.65
C GLY A 193 3.49 13.70 7.57
N ARG A 194 2.28 13.30 7.14
CA ARG A 194 2.10 12.30 6.07
C ARG A 194 2.78 12.72 4.76
N ALA A 195 2.63 13.99 4.36
CA ALA A 195 3.27 14.50 3.15
C ALA A 195 4.81 14.42 3.24
N ALA A 196 5.39 14.82 4.37
CA ALA A 196 6.83 14.76 4.62
C ALA A 196 7.35 13.32 4.60
N PHE A 197 6.71 12.41 5.36
CA PHE A 197 7.10 11.00 5.40
C PHE A 197 6.95 10.33 4.03
N GLY A 198 5.86 10.61 3.30
CA GLY A 198 5.64 10.09 1.96
C GLY A 198 6.71 10.56 0.96
N ALA A 199 7.13 11.83 1.05
CA ALA A 199 8.19 12.34 0.19
C ALA A 199 9.55 11.68 0.49
N VAL A 200 9.90 11.50 1.77
CA VAL A 200 11.13 10.78 2.17
C VAL A 200 11.09 9.33 1.69
N ALA A 201 9.95 8.63 1.86
CA ALA A 201 9.78 7.26 1.40
C ALA A 201 9.95 7.14 -0.13
N ARG A 202 9.35 8.04 -0.92
CA ARG A 202 9.53 8.07 -2.38
C ARG A 202 10.98 8.35 -2.78
N ALA A 203 11.67 9.26 -2.10
CA ALA A 203 13.07 9.55 -2.38
C ALA A 203 13.96 8.33 -2.08
N ALA A 204 13.72 7.64 -0.97
CA ALA A 204 14.43 6.40 -0.62
C ALA A 204 14.15 5.28 -1.65
N ALA A 205 12.88 5.09 -2.04
CA ALA A 205 12.50 4.10 -3.04
C ALA A 205 13.16 4.37 -4.40
N ALA A 206 13.15 5.62 -4.87
CA ALA A 206 13.81 6.03 -6.11
C ALA A 206 15.31 5.73 -6.08
N ALA A 207 15.98 6.05 -4.98
CA ALA A 207 17.41 5.76 -4.81
C ALA A 207 17.72 4.25 -4.85
N VAL A 208 16.87 3.41 -4.26
CA VAL A 208 17.03 1.93 -4.27
C VAL A 208 16.93 1.36 -5.68
N VAL A 209 15.98 1.86 -6.49
CA VAL A 209 15.78 1.37 -7.86
C VAL A 209 16.63 2.10 -8.91
N GLY A 210 17.49 3.03 -8.49
CA GLY A 210 18.31 3.85 -9.39
C GLY A 210 17.53 4.84 -10.24
N ALA A 211 16.29 5.17 -9.85
CA ALA A 211 15.48 6.20 -10.50
C ALA A 211 15.92 7.60 -10.06
N PRO A 212 15.70 8.64 -10.89
CA PRO A 212 15.90 10.02 -10.47
C PRO A 212 15.06 10.29 -9.22
N ALA A 213 15.72 10.73 -8.15
CA ALA A 213 15.01 11.10 -6.93
C ALA A 213 14.04 12.25 -7.23
N PRO A 214 12.79 12.20 -6.71
CA PRO A 214 11.92 13.36 -6.74
C PRO A 214 12.63 14.54 -6.09
N SER A 215 12.39 15.76 -6.60
CA SER A 215 13.01 16.94 -6.03
C SER A 215 12.62 17.08 -4.57
N LEU A 216 13.58 17.33 -3.69
CA LEU A 216 13.27 17.70 -2.30
C LEU A 216 12.53 19.04 -2.23
N ASP A 217 12.61 19.86 -3.29
CA ASP A 217 11.79 21.07 -3.42
C ASP A 217 10.31 20.72 -3.58
N ASP A 218 9.97 19.58 -4.22
CA ASP A 218 8.59 19.09 -4.30
C ASP A 218 8.10 18.59 -2.93
N ALA A 219 9.01 18.04 -2.11
CA ALA A 219 8.74 17.66 -0.73
C ALA A 219 8.50 18.89 0.16
N GLY A 220 9.34 19.92 0.03
CA GLY A 220 9.17 21.21 0.70
C GLY A 220 7.87 21.89 0.31
N ALA A 221 7.55 21.95 -0.99
CA ALA A 221 6.29 22.48 -1.50
C ALA A 221 5.08 21.68 -1.00
N ALA A 222 5.17 20.35 -0.91
CA ALA A 222 4.11 19.51 -0.35
C ALA A 222 3.92 19.73 1.16
N ILE A 223 5.00 19.94 1.91
CA ILE A 223 4.96 20.28 3.34
C ILE A 223 4.33 21.66 3.55
N ASP A 224 4.75 22.66 2.77
CA ASP A 224 4.22 24.03 2.84
C ASP A 224 2.73 24.07 2.43
N ALA A 225 2.35 23.32 1.39
CA ALA A 225 0.95 23.20 0.97
C ALA A 225 0.08 22.49 2.02
N ALA A 226 0.60 21.42 2.65
CA ALA A 226 -0.11 20.72 3.71
C ALA A 226 -0.24 21.54 5.00
N ALA A 227 0.76 22.38 5.31
CA ALA A 227 0.68 23.34 6.39
C ALA A 227 -0.37 24.42 6.11
N ALA A 228 -0.40 24.98 4.90
CA ALA A 228 -1.39 25.97 4.49
C ALA A 228 -2.84 25.42 4.51
N LEU A 229 -3.04 24.17 4.11
CA LEU A 229 -4.34 23.48 4.19
C LEU A 229 -4.76 23.24 5.65
N SER A 230 -3.83 22.86 6.53
CA SER A 230 -4.11 22.68 7.96
C SER A 230 -4.53 24.00 8.63
N ASP A 231 -3.90 25.11 8.25
CA ASP A 231 -4.25 26.45 8.75
C ASP A 231 -5.62 26.91 8.21
N ALA A 232 -5.93 26.60 6.95
CA ALA A 232 -7.23 26.87 6.34
C ALA A 232 -8.36 26.06 7.00
N ASP A 233 -8.14 24.79 7.30
CA ASP A 233 -9.10 23.93 8.01
C ASP A 233 -9.35 24.43 9.44
N ALA A 234 -8.29 24.86 10.14
CA ALA A 234 -8.41 25.44 11.47
C ALA A 234 -9.21 26.75 11.44
N ALA A 235 -8.97 27.62 10.45
CA ALA A 235 -9.72 28.86 10.26
C ALA A 235 -11.20 28.59 9.91
N LEU A 236 -11.48 27.60 9.06
CA LEU A 236 -12.84 27.20 8.69
C LEU A 236 -13.61 26.60 9.87
N ALA A 237 -12.93 25.82 10.73
CA ALA A 237 -13.51 25.28 11.96
C ALA A 237 -13.84 26.40 12.96
N ALA A 238 -12.97 27.39 13.12
CA ALA A 238 -13.22 28.56 13.96
C ALA A 238 -14.43 29.38 13.46
N ALA A 239 -14.52 29.64 12.15
CA ALA A 239 -15.63 30.37 11.55
C ALA A 239 -16.99 29.65 11.63
N ARG A 240 -17.00 28.33 11.86
CA ARG A 240 -18.23 27.53 12.07
C ARG A 240 -18.68 27.50 13.53
N ALA A 241 -17.82 27.91 14.46
CA ALA A 241 -18.11 27.93 15.89
C ALA A 241 -18.67 29.29 16.37
N GLU A 242 -18.63 30.31 15.50
CA GLU A 242 -19.26 31.63 15.67
C GLU A 242 -20.67 31.66 15.05
#